data_AF-A0A2S2PDD5-F1
#
_entry.id   AF-A0A2S2PDD5-F1
#
_cell.length_a   1.000
_cell.length_b   1.000
_cell.length_c   1.000
_cell.angle_alpha   90.00
_cell.angle_beta   90.00
_cell.angle_gamma   90.00
#
_symmetry.space_group_name_H-M   'P 1'
#
loop_
_entity.id
_entity.type
_entity.pdbx_description
1 polymer ?
#
loop_
_entity_poly.entity_id
_entity_poly.type
_entity_poly.pdbx_seq_one_letter_code
_entity_poly.pdbx_strand_id
1 'polypeptide(L)'
;KKTNLKMSVEFNNLMVSDSANKLEVAELSELIENRLYFMVLSNHKGPTTLQTFKDWKNSLKDSNIFYLNVDDNLVYDGFYSDFGPLNLAMIYRYIGIVRDKLKVFKRVVHCAHIGDQKKRSNAAFLICTYLIIENNWTAHQTYNILSQQYKYKYLPFRDASCLLQSEYSVSVEECVNALYKAKWYGFFDMSDFDLDEYEKYETVKYGDINWIVPATLLAFSSPHTRDYIDKCN
;
A
#
# COMPACT_ATOMS: atom_id res chain seq x y z
N LYS A 1 9.89 -3.87 -22.45
CA LYS A 1 8.79 -4.62 -23.13
C LYS A 1 9.08 -6.12 -23.28
N LYS A 2 10.13 -6.56 -24.00
CA LYS A 2 10.44 -8.01 -24.15
C LYS A 2 10.80 -8.71 -22.82
N THR A 3 11.47 -8.02 -21.89
CA THR A 3 11.88 -8.55 -20.57
C THR A 3 10.67 -8.82 -19.66
N ASN A 4 9.77 -7.85 -19.50
CA ASN A 4 8.56 -8.00 -18.69
C ASN A 4 7.62 -9.09 -19.22
N LEU A 5 7.41 -9.18 -20.54
CA LEU A 5 6.62 -10.26 -21.16
C LEU A 5 7.23 -11.65 -20.88
N LYS A 6 8.56 -11.81 -20.97
CA LYS A 6 9.23 -13.08 -20.67
C LYS A 6 9.13 -13.44 -19.18
N MET A 7 9.23 -12.45 -18.29
CA MET A 7 9.04 -12.66 -16.84
C MET A 7 7.59 -12.96 -16.47
N SER A 8 6.61 -12.28 -17.07
CA SER A 8 5.20 -12.61 -16.87
C SER A 8 4.91 -14.04 -17.31
N VAL A 9 5.53 -14.52 -18.39
CA VAL A 9 5.45 -15.93 -18.79
C VAL A 9 6.11 -16.87 -17.77
N GLU A 10 7.28 -16.53 -17.22
CA GLU A 10 7.91 -17.29 -16.12
C GLU A 10 6.99 -17.39 -14.90
N PHE A 11 6.44 -16.26 -14.42
CA PHE A 11 5.52 -16.24 -13.28
C PHE A 11 4.19 -16.93 -13.57
N ASN A 12 3.64 -16.79 -14.79
CA ASN A 12 2.46 -17.54 -15.22
C ASN A 12 2.72 -19.06 -15.25
N ASN A 13 3.93 -19.50 -15.62
CA ASN A 13 4.30 -20.92 -15.59
C ASN A 13 4.50 -21.45 -14.15
N LEU A 14 4.83 -20.57 -13.20
CA LEU A 14 4.92 -20.90 -11.76
C LEU A 14 3.54 -20.99 -11.09
N MET A 15 2.46 -20.60 -11.78
CA MET A 15 1.09 -20.70 -11.26
C MET A 15 0.50 -22.08 -11.56
N VAL A 16 0.18 -22.83 -10.51
CA VAL A 16 -0.59 -24.09 -10.62
C VAL A 16 -2.05 -23.73 -10.34
N SER A 17 -2.90 -23.76 -11.36
CA SER A 17 -4.35 -23.58 -11.14
C SER A 17 -5.13 -24.73 -11.74
N ASP A 18 -5.83 -25.48 -10.88
CA ASP A 18 -6.90 -26.36 -11.32
C ASP A 18 -7.95 -25.56 -12.11
N SER A 19 -8.46 -26.20 -13.15
CA SER A 19 -9.20 -25.65 -14.29
C SER A 19 -10.52 -24.91 -13.99
N ALA A 20 -10.87 -24.66 -12.72
CA ALA A 20 -12.11 -23.98 -12.35
C ALA A 20 -11.95 -22.48 -12.04
N ASN A 21 -10.76 -22.00 -11.65
CA ASN A 21 -10.49 -20.60 -11.25
C ASN A 21 -9.05 -20.20 -11.60
N LYS A 22 -8.72 -20.24 -12.89
CA LYS A 22 -7.37 -19.93 -13.37
C LYS A 22 -6.96 -18.50 -13.03
N LEU A 23 -5.86 -18.40 -12.28
CA LEU A 23 -5.19 -17.15 -11.93
C LEU A 23 -4.23 -16.76 -13.03
N GLU A 24 -4.24 -15.49 -13.40
CA GLU A 24 -3.36 -14.96 -14.44
C GLU A 24 -2.70 -13.66 -13.98
N VAL A 25 -1.40 -13.54 -14.27
CA VAL A 25 -0.66 -12.30 -14.07
C VAL A 25 -1.16 -11.29 -15.10
N ALA A 26 -1.92 -10.29 -14.63
CA ALA A 26 -2.40 -9.20 -15.48
C ALA A 26 -1.27 -8.19 -15.72
N GLU A 27 -0.55 -7.83 -14.67
CA GLU A 27 0.51 -6.81 -14.69
C GLU A 27 1.67 -7.27 -13.79
N LEU A 28 2.92 -7.04 -14.21
CA LEU A 28 4.12 -7.41 -13.45
C LEU A 28 5.24 -6.39 -13.68
N SER A 29 5.58 -5.66 -12.62
CA SER A 29 6.70 -4.74 -12.60
C SER A 29 7.85 -5.34 -11.80
N GLU A 30 9.00 -5.47 -12.43
CA GLU A 30 10.26 -5.66 -11.71
C GLU A 30 10.74 -4.29 -11.21
N LEU A 31 10.87 -4.15 -9.90
CA LEU A 31 11.23 -2.89 -9.24
C LEU A 31 12.70 -2.87 -8.86
N ILE A 32 13.17 -3.97 -8.26
CA ILE A 32 14.59 -4.20 -8.00
C ILE A 32 14.95 -5.49 -8.72
N GLU A 33 15.94 -5.40 -9.61
CA GLU A 33 16.37 -6.51 -10.46
C GLU A 33 16.55 -7.80 -9.66
N ASN A 34 15.86 -8.85 -10.07
CA ASN A 34 15.90 -10.18 -9.46
C ASN A 34 15.55 -10.26 -7.96
N ARG A 35 14.93 -9.22 -7.39
CA ARG A 35 14.73 -9.09 -5.93
C ARG A 35 13.32 -8.68 -5.52
N LEU A 36 12.77 -7.63 -6.12
CA LEU A 36 11.48 -7.07 -5.70
C LEU A 36 10.56 -6.81 -6.90
N TYR A 37 9.34 -7.31 -6.81
CA TYR A 37 8.34 -7.22 -7.86
C TYR A 37 7.00 -6.71 -7.33
N PHE A 38 6.25 -6.00 -8.17
CA PHE A 38 4.84 -5.70 -7.96
C PHE A 38 4.01 -6.48 -8.99
N MET A 39 3.06 -7.28 -8.52
CA MET A 39 2.27 -8.17 -9.36
C MET A 39 0.78 -7.92 -9.17
N VAL A 40 0.06 -7.68 -10.26
CA VAL A 40 -1.40 -7.59 -10.25
C VAL A 40 -1.97 -8.88 -10.82
N LEU A 41 -2.80 -9.54 -10.02
CA LEU A 41 -3.44 -10.80 -10.37
C LEU A 41 -4.87 -10.56 -10.86
N SER A 42 -5.31 -11.41 -11.77
CA SER A 42 -6.67 -11.45 -12.31
C SER A 42 -7.20 -12.87 -12.39
N ASN A 43 -8.52 -13.00 -12.43
CA ASN A 43 -9.21 -14.28 -12.58
C ASN A 43 -9.83 -14.40 -13.97
N HIS A 44 -9.77 -15.60 -14.55
CA HIS A 44 -10.36 -15.90 -15.85
C HIS A 44 -11.88 -15.74 -15.91
N LYS A 45 -12.59 -15.90 -14.78
CA LYS A 45 -14.05 -15.69 -14.66
C LYS A 45 -14.49 -14.22 -14.65
N GLY A 46 -13.53 -13.29 -14.74
CA GLY A 46 -13.78 -11.85 -14.77
C GLY A 46 -13.17 -11.10 -13.58
N PRO A 47 -12.92 -9.79 -13.73
CA PRO A 47 -12.19 -8.99 -12.74
C PRO A 47 -12.95 -8.85 -11.42
N THR A 48 -14.25 -9.12 -11.37
CA THR A 48 -15.10 -8.95 -10.18
C THR A 48 -15.03 -10.12 -9.19
N THR A 49 -14.50 -11.28 -9.60
CA THR A 49 -14.36 -12.42 -8.69
C THR A 49 -13.14 -12.19 -7.79
N LEU A 50 -13.36 -11.72 -6.56
CA LEU A 50 -12.31 -11.55 -5.56
C LEU A 50 -12.00 -12.88 -4.87
N GLN A 51 -10.81 -13.43 -5.13
CA GLN A 51 -10.26 -14.56 -4.36
C GLN A 51 -9.45 -14.03 -3.17
N THR A 52 -9.36 -14.82 -2.09
CA THR A 52 -8.52 -14.41 -0.95
C THR A 52 -7.05 -14.58 -1.29
N PHE A 53 -6.18 -13.81 -0.64
CA PHE A 53 -4.74 -13.99 -0.84
C PHE A 53 -4.25 -15.39 -0.46
N LYS A 54 -4.92 -16.05 0.50
CA LYS A 54 -4.60 -17.43 0.89
C LYS A 54 -4.82 -18.40 -0.26
N ASP A 55 -5.90 -18.21 -1.04
CA ASP A 55 -6.20 -19.03 -2.22
C ASP A 55 -5.09 -18.86 -3.26
N TRP A 56 -4.69 -17.62 -3.54
CA TRP A 56 -3.61 -17.31 -4.46
C TRP A 56 -2.26 -17.88 -4.03
N LYS A 57 -1.93 -17.76 -2.76
CA LYS A 57 -0.66 -18.25 -2.22
C LYS A 57 -0.53 -19.76 -2.40
N ASN A 58 -1.63 -20.52 -2.31
CA ASN A 58 -1.60 -21.96 -2.55
C ASN A 58 -1.31 -22.31 -4.02
N SER A 59 -1.71 -21.44 -4.96
CA SER A 59 -1.45 -21.57 -6.40
C SER A 59 -0.04 -21.15 -6.82
N LEU A 60 0.62 -20.31 -6.02
CA LEU A 60 1.94 -19.73 -6.28
C LEU A 60 3.03 -20.54 -5.53
N LYS A 61 3.49 -21.66 -6.10
CA LYS A 61 4.45 -22.56 -5.45
C LYS A 61 5.89 -22.32 -5.94
N ASP A 62 6.69 -21.61 -5.14
CA ASP A 62 8.15 -21.55 -5.27
C ASP A 62 8.78 -21.25 -3.89
N SER A 63 9.73 -22.07 -3.43
CA SER A 63 10.40 -21.90 -2.13
C SER A 63 11.36 -20.70 -2.08
N ASN A 64 11.79 -20.18 -3.24
CA ASN A 64 12.69 -19.03 -3.33
C ASN A 64 11.97 -17.67 -3.38
N ILE A 65 10.65 -17.69 -3.55
CA ILE A 65 9.84 -16.50 -3.76
C ILE A 65 8.85 -16.33 -2.61
N PHE A 66 8.86 -15.16 -1.99
CA PHE A 66 7.84 -14.78 -1.02
C PHE A 66 6.79 -13.90 -1.68
N TYR A 67 5.57 -14.43 -1.77
CA TYR A 67 4.41 -13.66 -2.17
C TYR A 67 3.83 -12.94 -0.95
N LEU A 68 3.70 -11.63 -1.06
CA LEU A 68 3.23 -10.71 -0.03
C LEU A 68 1.92 -10.06 -0.48
N ASN A 69 0.91 -10.08 0.37
CA ASN A 69 -0.24 -9.19 0.29
C ASN A 69 -0.50 -8.66 1.69
N VAL A 70 -0.91 -7.41 1.78
CA VAL A 70 -1.11 -6.71 3.06
C VAL A 70 -2.53 -6.18 3.19
N ASP A 71 -3.41 -6.53 2.26
CA ASP A 71 -4.72 -5.92 2.11
C ASP A 71 -5.65 -6.17 3.30
N ASP A 72 -5.42 -7.27 4.02
CA ASP A 72 -6.19 -7.66 5.22
C ASP A 72 -5.40 -7.41 6.52
N ASN A 73 -4.16 -6.90 6.42
CA ASN A 73 -3.29 -6.63 7.56
C ASN A 73 -3.04 -5.13 7.79
N LEU A 74 -2.96 -4.35 6.72
CA LEU A 74 -2.80 -2.90 6.72
C LEU A 74 -4.07 -2.30 6.13
N VAL A 75 -5.09 -2.18 6.97
CA VAL A 75 -6.45 -1.78 6.57
C VAL A 75 -6.66 -0.33 6.93
N TYR A 76 -6.96 0.49 5.92
CA TYR A 76 -7.36 1.87 6.13
C TYR A 76 -8.72 1.92 6.85
N ASP A 77 -8.79 2.66 7.96
CA ASP A 77 -10.04 2.94 8.65
C ASP A 77 -10.66 4.22 8.10
N GLY A 78 -11.71 4.06 7.29
CA GLY A 78 -12.34 5.16 6.57
C GLY A 78 -13.49 5.78 7.33
N PHE A 79 -13.60 7.11 7.27
CA PHE A 79 -14.71 7.83 7.89
C PHE A 79 -16.01 7.67 7.11
N TYR A 80 -15.92 7.66 5.77
CA TYR A 80 -17.06 7.46 4.89
C TYR A 80 -16.69 6.60 3.68
N SER A 81 -16.53 7.21 2.50
CA SER A 81 -16.21 6.52 1.25
C SER A 81 -14.72 6.60 0.89
N ASP A 82 -13.96 7.38 1.65
CA ASP A 82 -12.49 7.40 1.62
C ASP A 82 -11.93 6.01 1.92
N PHE A 83 -10.76 5.74 1.34
CA PHE A 83 -10.16 4.40 1.35
C PHE A 83 -8.64 4.41 1.49
N GLY A 84 -8.04 5.58 1.61
CA GLY A 84 -6.60 5.76 1.61
C GLY A 84 -6.21 7.22 1.35
N PRO A 85 -4.90 7.50 1.21
CA PRO A 85 -3.80 6.54 1.32
C PRO A 85 -3.61 6.02 2.75
N LEU A 86 -2.90 4.89 2.90
CA LEU A 86 -2.52 4.35 4.21
C LEU A 86 -1.58 5.32 4.94
N ASN A 87 -1.70 5.39 6.28
CA ASN A 87 -1.00 6.36 7.13
C ASN A 87 0.48 6.00 7.40
N LEU A 88 1.20 6.86 8.14
CA LEU A 88 2.63 6.69 8.43
C LEU A 88 2.95 5.41 9.22
N ALA A 89 2.11 5.03 10.19
CA ALA A 89 2.27 3.77 10.92
C ALA A 89 2.21 2.55 9.98
N MET A 90 1.26 2.55 9.04
CA MET A 90 1.12 1.47 8.06
C MET A 90 2.28 1.46 7.05
N ILE A 91 2.79 2.62 6.64
CA ILE A 91 4.01 2.72 5.82
C ILE A 91 5.21 2.12 6.57
N TYR A 92 5.40 2.51 7.85
CA TYR A 92 6.48 2.00 8.69
C TYR A 92 6.43 0.47 8.81
N ARG A 93 5.25 -0.08 9.13
CA ARG A 93 5.01 -1.53 9.22
C ARG A 93 5.28 -2.24 7.88
N TYR A 94 4.79 -1.68 6.77
CA TYR A 94 5.01 -2.25 5.44
C TYR A 94 6.51 -2.34 5.09
N ILE A 95 7.26 -1.27 5.35
CA ILE A 95 8.71 -1.23 5.07
C ILE A 95 9.43 -2.28 5.90
N GLY A 96 9.10 -2.40 7.19
CA GLY A 96 9.63 -3.45 8.06
C GLY A 96 9.37 -4.85 7.51
N ILE A 97 8.13 -5.13 7.08
CA ILE A 97 7.75 -6.41 6.47
C ILE A 97 8.61 -6.71 5.24
N VAL A 98 8.69 -5.79 4.27
CA VAL A 98 9.45 -6.01 3.03
C VAL A 98 10.94 -6.21 3.33
N ARG A 99 11.52 -5.41 4.22
CA ARG A 99 12.91 -5.51 4.64
C ARG A 99 13.22 -6.89 5.22
N ASP A 100 12.38 -7.39 6.11
CA ASP A 100 12.58 -8.69 6.74
C ASP A 100 12.41 -9.85 5.76
N LYS A 101 11.44 -9.76 4.82
CA LYS A 101 11.28 -10.80 3.79
C LYS A 101 12.44 -10.81 2.80
N LEU A 102 12.99 -9.66 2.44
CA LEU A 102 14.16 -9.59 1.55
C LEU A 102 15.45 -10.15 2.18
N LYS A 103 15.55 -10.27 3.51
CA LYS A 103 16.66 -10.96 4.19
C LYS A 103 16.61 -12.48 4.01
N VAL A 104 15.40 -13.04 3.97
CA VAL A 104 15.18 -14.49 3.98
C VAL A 104 14.99 -15.06 2.59
N PHE A 105 14.27 -14.34 1.73
CA PHE A 105 13.88 -14.81 0.41
C PHE A 105 14.71 -14.17 -0.70
N LYS A 106 14.97 -14.94 -1.75
CA LYS A 106 15.69 -14.43 -2.93
C LYS A 106 14.87 -13.36 -3.63
N ARG A 107 13.57 -13.61 -3.83
CA ARG A 107 12.61 -12.71 -4.48
C ARG A 107 11.42 -12.45 -3.56
N VAL A 108 10.97 -11.21 -3.49
CA VAL A 108 9.72 -10.81 -2.83
C VAL A 108 8.81 -10.22 -3.88
N VAL A 109 7.55 -10.64 -3.88
CA VAL A 109 6.54 -10.21 -4.85
C VAL A 109 5.34 -9.66 -4.09
N HIS A 110 5.08 -8.37 -4.21
CA HIS A 110 3.90 -7.75 -3.63
C HIS A 110 2.72 -7.90 -4.59
N CYS A 111 1.67 -8.60 -4.15
CA CYS A 111 0.52 -8.99 -4.96
C CYS A 111 -0.70 -8.12 -4.64
N ALA A 112 -1.41 -7.68 -5.68
CA ALA A 112 -2.70 -6.99 -5.58
C ALA A 112 -3.74 -7.58 -6.56
N HIS A 113 -5.04 -7.35 -6.28
CA HIS A 113 -6.14 -7.79 -7.15
C HIS A 113 -6.56 -6.71 -8.16
N ILE A 114 -6.74 -7.08 -9.43
CA ILE A 114 -7.23 -6.13 -10.45
C ILE A 114 -8.65 -5.61 -10.15
N GLY A 115 -9.50 -6.50 -9.65
CA GLY A 115 -10.88 -6.25 -9.23
C GLY A 115 -11.09 -5.32 -8.05
N ASP A 116 -10.14 -5.22 -7.12
CA ASP A 116 -10.24 -4.30 -5.99
C ASP A 116 -9.36 -3.06 -6.26
N GLN A 117 -9.97 -2.06 -6.90
CA GLN A 117 -9.23 -0.86 -7.28
C GLN A 117 -8.74 -0.05 -6.07
N LYS A 118 -9.46 -0.09 -4.94
CA LYS A 118 -9.10 0.63 -3.71
C LYS A 118 -7.85 0.00 -3.10
N LYS A 119 -7.89 -1.31 -2.84
CA LYS A 119 -6.74 -2.07 -2.32
C LYS A 119 -5.54 -2.00 -3.27
N ARG A 120 -5.76 -2.13 -4.59
CA ARG A 120 -4.68 -2.00 -5.59
C ARG A 120 -4.00 -0.63 -5.56
N SER A 121 -4.73 0.45 -5.31
CA SER A 121 -4.16 1.81 -5.22
C SER A 121 -3.35 1.99 -3.92
N ASN A 122 -3.81 1.44 -2.80
CA ASN A 122 -3.04 1.40 -1.54
C ASN A 122 -1.78 0.53 -1.66
N ALA A 123 -1.87 -0.65 -2.28
CA ALA A 123 -0.74 -1.55 -2.52
C ALA A 123 0.34 -0.89 -3.39
N ALA A 124 -0.08 -0.20 -4.46
CA ALA A 124 0.83 0.57 -5.32
C ALA A 124 1.47 1.75 -4.59
N PHE A 125 0.69 2.46 -3.76
CA PHE A 125 1.21 3.52 -2.90
C PHE A 125 2.30 2.98 -1.96
N LEU A 126 2.02 1.92 -1.19
CA LEU A 126 2.97 1.31 -0.24
C LEU A 126 4.27 0.86 -0.90
N ILE A 127 4.21 0.19 -2.06
CA ILE A 127 5.45 -0.25 -2.69
C ILE A 127 6.28 0.91 -3.25
N CYS A 128 5.63 2.01 -3.65
CA CYS A 128 6.35 3.24 -3.99
C CYS A 128 6.99 3.90 -2.77
N THR A 129 6.32 3.92 -1.61
CA THR A 129 6.89 4.49 -0.39
C THR A 129 8.16 3.74 0.03
N TYR A 130 8.15 2.41 -0.06
CA TYR A 130 9.33 1.58 0.17
C TYR A 130 10.50 1.98 -0.73
N LEU A 131 10.28 2.13 -2.05
CA LEU A 131 11.34 2.50 -3.00
C LEU A 131 11.91 3.90 -2.72
N ILE A 132 11.07 4.87 -2.35
CA ILE A 132 11.53 6.21 -1.97
C ILE A 132 12.39 6.15 -0.70
N ILE A 133 11.94 5.42 0.30
CA ILE A 133 12.53 5.43 1.63
C ILE A 133 13.81 4.59 1.65
N GLU A 134 13.76 3.33 1.23
CA GLU A 134 14.89 2.38 1.31
C GLU A 134 15.84 2.47 0.13
N ASN A 135 15.36 2.84 -1.07
CA ASN A 135 16.17 2.84 -2.29
C ASN A 135 16.49 4.26 -2.81
N ASN A 136 16.03 5.32 -2.14
CA ASN A 136 16.22 6.72 -2.54
C ASN A 136 15.73 7.02 -3.96
N TRP A 137 14.68 6.33 -4.41
CA TRP A 137 14.05 6.65 -5.69
C TRP A 137 13.31 7.98 -5.61
N THR A 138 13.23 8.67 -6.73
CA THR A 138 12.34 9.82 -6.90
C THR A 138 10.90 9.36 -7.12
N ALA A 139 9.92 10.20 -6.77
CA ALA A 139 8.51 9.91 -7.04
C ALA A 139 8.21 9.63 -8.53
N HIS A 140 8.95 10.30 -9.43
CA HIS A 140 8.84 10.06 -10.87
C HIS A 140 9.29 8.65 -11.26
N GLN A 141 10.40 8.16 -10.69
CA GLN A 141 10.90 6.81 -10.97
C GLN A 141 9.91 5.74 -10.52
N THR A 142 9.35 5.88 -9.31
CA THR A 142 8.39 4.91 -8.74
C THR A 142 7.08 4.88 -9.53
N TYR A 143 6.57 6.04 -9.94
CA TYR A 143 5.33 6.08 -10.72
C TYR A 143 5.51 5.61 -12.16
N ASN A 144 6.63 5.96 -12.82
CA ASN A 144 6.88 5.54 -14.20
C ASN A 144 6.89 4.01 -14.34
N ILE A 145 7.49 3.30 -13.38
CA ILE A 145 7.59 1.84 -13.42
C ILE A 145 6.25 1.13 -13.12
N LEU A 146 5.36 1.79 -12.37
CA LEU A 146 4.05 1.24 -11.99
C LEU A 146 2.88 1.69 -12.86
N SER A 147 3.03 2.72 -13.70
CA SER A 147 1.87 3.35 -14.36
C SER A 147 2.02 3.54 -15.86
N GLN A 148 3.23 3.78 -16.39
CA GLN A 148 3.38 4.08 -17.83
C GLN A 148 3.20 2.87 -18.74
N GLN A 149 3.28 1.65 -18.21
CA GLN A 149 3.24 0.41 -19.00
C GLN A 149 1.89 -0.30 -18.97
N TYR A 150 0.95 0.17 -18.16
CA TYR A 150 -0.24 -0.58 -17.82
C TYR A 150 -1.53 0.05 -18.32
N LYS A 151 -2.49 -0.83 -18.65
CA LYS A 151 -3.78 -0.44 -19.20
C LYS A 151 -4.68 0.20 -18.13
N TYR A 152 -4.53 -0.24 -16.88
CA TYR A 152 -5.43 0.12 -15.79
C TYR A 152 -4.78 1.11 -14.83
N LYS A 153 -5.25 2.37 -14.86
CA LYS A 153 -4.84 3.39 -13.89
C LYS A 153 -5.27 3.01 -12.48
N TYR A 154 -4.56 3.52 -11.48
CA TYR A 154 -4.95 3.44 -10.08
C TYR A 154 -6.10 4.41 -9.80
N LEU A 155 -6.97 4.04 -8.86
CA LEU A 155 -8.09 4.86 -8.42
C LEU A 155 -7.53 6.02 -7.57
N PRO A 156 -7.80 7.29 -7.92
CA PRO A 156 -7.42 8.41 -7.07
C PRO A 156 -8.09 8.34 -5.69
N PHE A 157 -7.37 8.79 -4.67
CA PHE A 157 -7.89 8.91 -3.30
C PHE A 157 -8.88 10.07 -3.23
N ARG A 158 -9.96 9.85 -2.48
CA ARG A 158 -11.05 10.82 -2.30
C ARG A 158 -11.07 11.33 -0.87
N ASP A 159 -11.76 12.44 -0.66
CA ASP A 159 -11.93 13.03 0.66
C ASP A 159 -12.94 12.25 1.53
N ALA A 160 -12.94 12.58 2.82
CA ALA A 160 -13.78 11.96 3.85
C ALA A 160 -15.18 12.58 4.00
N SER A 161 -15.61 13.48 3.10
CA SER A 161 -16.95 14.04 3.16
C SER A 161 -18.04 13.00 2.94
N CYS A 162 -19.23 13.29 3.46
CA CYS A 162 -20.44 12.50 3.25
C CYS A 162 -21.07 12.69 1.86
N LEU A 163 -20.35 13.31 0.92
CA LEU A 163 -20.84 13.52 -0.44
C LEU A 163 -20.73 12.23 -1.27
N LEU A 164 -21.70 12.00 -2.15
CA LEU A 164 -21.69 10.84 -3.05
C LEU A 164 -20.48 10.87 -4.00
N GLN A 165 -20.15 12.05 -4.50
CA GLN A 165 -19.00 12.29 -5.39
C GLN A 165 -17.99 13.22 -4.74
N SER A 166 -16.72 12.87 -4.89
CA SER A 166 -15.58 13.72 -4.49
C SER A 166 -15.46 14.87 -5.47
N GLU A 167 -15.43 16.11 -5.00
CA GLU A 167 -15.19 17.28 -5.86
C GLU A 167 -13.71 17.37 -6.29
N TYR A 168 -12.82 16.89 -5.43
CA TYR A 168 -11.40 16.82 -5.67
C TYR A 168 -10.86 15.46 -5.28
N SER A 169 -9.87 14.95 -6.01
CA SER A 169 -9.23 13.67 -5.73
C SER A 169 -7.73 13.78 -5.94
N VAL A 170 -6.97 13.10 -5.10
CA VAL A 170 -5.50 13.08 -5.16
C VAL A 170 -5.05 11.75 -5.75
N SER A 171 -4.26 11.80 -6.80
CA SER A 171 -3.72 10.60 -7.44
C SER A 171 -2.67 9.90 -6.57
N VAL A 172 -2.45 8.61 -6.83
CA VAL A 172 -1.36 7.86 -6.18
C VAL A 172 0.00 8.55 -6.42
N GLU A 173 0.23 9.10 -7.62
CA GLU A 173 1.46 9.83 -7.95
C GLU A 173 1.67 11.05 -7.04
N GLU A 174 0.62 11.83 -6.82
CA GLU A 174 0.66 13.03 -5.97
C GLU A 174 0.95 12.66 -4.51
N CYS A 175 0.32 11.59 -3.98
CA CYS A 175 0.61 11.10 -2.63
C CYS A 175 2.06 10.60 -2.49
N VAL A 176 2.57 9.88 -3.49
CA VAL A 176 3.96 9.41 -3.52
C VAL A 176 4.93 10.60 -3.58
N ASN A 177 4.63 11.62 -4.36
CA ASN A 177 5.42 12.85 -4.43
C ASN A 177 5.38 13.66 -3.13
N ALA A 178 4.23 13.67 -2.43
CA ALA A 178 4.12 14.29 -1.11
C ALA A 178 5.05 13.62 -0.10
N LEU A 179 5.09 12.28 -0.07
CA LEU A 179 6.01 11.55 0.81
C LEU A 179 7.48 11.76 0.44
N TYR A 180 7.80 11.77 -0.86
CA TYR A 180 9.16 12.07 -1.33
C TYR A 180 9.66 13.44 -0.80
N LYS A 181 8.79 14.47 -0.88
CA LYS A 181 9.09 15.80 -0.33
C LYS A 181 9.14 15.79 1.19
N ALA A 182 8.23 15.08 1.86
CA ALA A 182 8.22 14.95 3.32
C ALA A 182 9.56 14.38 3.83
N LYS A 183 10.08 13.32 3.18
CA LYS A 183 11.41 12.78 3.47
C LYS A 183 12.50 13.83 3.24
N TRP A 184 12.46 14.55 2.11
CA TRP A 184 13.47 15.56 1.79
C TRP A 184 13.52 16.74 2.77
N TYR A 185 12.36 17.17 3.27
CA TYR A 185 12.25 18.24 4.26
C TYR A 185 12.34 17.75 5.71
N GLY A 186 12.57 16.46 5.95
CA GLY A 186 12.70 15.90 7.29
C GLY A 186 11.39 15.84 8.07
N PHE A 187 10.24 15.77 7.40
CA PHE A 187 8.94 15.59 8.06
C PHE A 187 8.66 14.13 8.42
N PHE A 188 9.39 13.20 7.79
CA PHE A 188 9.31 11.77 8.06
C PHE A 188 10.68 11.12 7.86
N ASP A 189 11.17 10.45 8.89
CA ASP A 189 12.38 9.63 8.88
C ASP A 189 12.11 8.30 9.58
N MET A 190 12.54 7.19 8.97
CA MET A 190 12.33 5.85 9.54
C MET A 190 13.17 5.61 10.81
N SER A 191 14.23 6.38 11.01
CA SER A 191 15.18 6.18 12.11
C SER A 191 14.74 6.84 13.42
N ASP A 192 13.86 7.82 13.37
CA ASP A 192 13.34 8.55 14.53
C ASP A 192 11.82 8.41 14.74
N PHE A 193 11.10 7.78 13.80
CA PHE A 193 9.67 7.58 13.91
C PHE A 193 9.29 6.60 15.04
N ASP A 194 8.63 7.12 16.07
CA ASP A 194 8.06 6.33 17.17
C ASP A 194 6.65 5.85 16.82
N LEU A 195 6.56 4.57 16.44
CA LEU A 195 5.31 3.92 16.07
C LEU A 195 4.33 3.81 17.24
N ASP A 196 4.83 3.52 18.45
CA ASP A 196 4.00 3.31 19.63
C ASP A 196 3.40 4.65 20.10
N GLU A 197 4.19 5.73 20.02
CA GLU A 197 3.70 7.09 20.25
C GLU A 197 2.62 7.47 19.24
N TYR A 198 2.90 7.30 17.95
CA TYR A 198 1.97 7.65 16.86
C TYR A 198 0.62 6.95 17.05
N GLU A 199 0.61 5.63 17.19
CA GLU A 199 -0.64 4.84 17.30
C GLU A 199 -1.38 5.12 18.62
N LYS A 200 -0.67 5.44 19.70
CA LYS A 200 -1.30 5.80 20.97
C LYS A 200 -2.07 7.12 20.82
N TYR A 201 -1.41 8.15 20.32
CA TYR A 201 -1.98 9.50 20.27
C TYR A 201 -2.99 9.70 19.14
N GLU A 202 -2.95 8.87 18.09
CA GLU A 202 -3.99 8.77 17.04
C GLU A 202 -5.39 8.48 17.62
N THR A 203 -5.48 7.77 18.74
CA THR A 203 -6.80 7.39 19.27
C THR A 203 -7.52 8.56 19.94
N VAL A 204 -8.85 8.58 19.80
CA VAL A 204 -9.74 9.55 20.47
C VAL A 204 -9.48 9.62 21.98
N LYS A 205 -9.19 8.47 22.62
CA LYS A 205 -8.91 8.37 24.06
C LYS A 205 -7.71 9.23 24.48
N TYR A 206 -6.71 9.40 23.62
CA TYR A 206 -5.50 10.17 23.90
C TYR A 206 -5.46 11.51 23.16
N GLY A 207 -6.58 11.92 22.55
CA GLY A 207 -6.79 13.26 22.01
C GLY A 207 -6.86 13.35 20.49
N ASP A 208 -6.74 12.22 19.77
CA ASP A 208 -6.73 12.20 18.30
C ASP A 208 -5.74 13.22 17.73
N ILE A 209 -4.47 12.98 18.07
CA ILE A 209 -3.34 13.91 17.87
C ILE A 209 -2.37 13.30 16.88
N ASN A 210 -1.96 14.09 15.87
CA ASN A 210 -0.92 13.72 14.92
C ASN A 210 0.01 14.89 14.63
N TRP A 211 1.32 14.61 14.58
CA TRP A 211 2.31 15.55 14.04
C TRP A 211 2.16 15.62 12.51
N ILE A 212 1.97 16.82 11.98
CA ILE A 212 1.98 17.07 10.52
C ILE A 212 3.38 17.51 10.09
N VAL A 213 4.03 18.36 10.89
CA VAL A 213 5.44 18.71 10.78
C VAL A 213 6.07 18.56 12.16
N PRO A 214 7.07 17.68 12.34
CA PRO A 214 7.69 17.43 13.64
C PRO A 214 8.10 18.71 14.35
N ALA A 215 7.76 18.82 15.64
CA ALA A 215 8.05 19.96 16.51
C ALA A 215 7.55 21.34 16.03
N THR A 216 6.68 21.39 15.01
CA THR A 216 6.25 22.66 14.39
C THR A 216 4.73 22.75 14.22
N LEU A 217 4.11 21.70 13.65
CA LEU A 217 2.68 21.68 13.37
C LEU A 217 2.05 20.39 13.90
N LEU A 218 1.19 20.56 14.90
CA LEU A 218 0.41 19.49 15.53
C LEU A 218 -1.06 19.68 15.16
N ALA A 219 -1.71 18.63 14.66
CA ALA A 219 -3.14 18.59 14.42
C ALA A 219 -3.81 17.72 15.48
N PHE A 220 -4.94 18.19 16.03
CA PHE A 220 -5.71 17.43 17.01
C PHE A 220 -7.18 17.80 17.02
N SER A 221 -8.02 16.89 17.49
CA SER A 221 -9.45 17.13 17.71
C SER A 221 -9.69 18.14 18.84
N SER A 222 -10.74 18.95 18.73
CA SER A 222 -11.06 19.97 19.75
C SER A 222 -11.37 19.31 21.10
N PRO A 223 -10.72 19.72 22.20
CA PRO A 223 -11.00 19.15 23.52
C PRO A 223 -12.44 19.44 23.95
N HIS A 224 -13.08 18.44 24.57
CA HIS A 224 -14.43 18.58 25.12
C HIS A 224 -14.44 18.20 26.61
N THR A 225 -15.19 18.96 27.42
CA THR A 225 -15.26 18.81 28.87
C THR A 225 -16.07 17.59 29.35
N ARG A 226 -16.71 16.83 28.46
CA ARG A 226 -17.66 15.77 28.84
C ARG A 226 -17.03 14.55 29.53
N ASP A 227 -15.76 14.25 29.30
CA ASP A 227 -15.07 13.12 29.95
C ASP A 227 -14.96 13.25 31.49
N TYR A 228 -15.19 14.45 32.03
CA TYR A 228 -15.17 14.70 33.48
C TYR A 228 -16.51 14.40 34.17
N ILE A 229 -17.64 14.48 33.45
CA ILE A 229 -18.98 14.40 34.08
C ILE A 229 -19.44 12.93 34.22
N ASP A 230 -19.07 12.05 33.29
CA ASP A 230 -19.50 10.65 33.31
C ASP A 230 -18.68 9.75 34.26
N LYS A 231 -17.62 10.28 34.88
CA LYS A 231 -16.87 9.60 35.96
C LYS A 231 -17.28 10.05 37.36
N CYS A 232 -18.17 11.04 37.47
CA CYS A 232 -18.66 11.57 38.74
C CYS A 232 -20.12 11.19 39.05
N ASN A 233 -20.74 10.31 38.27
CA ASN A 233 -22.04 9.70 38.56
C ASN A 233 -21.90 8.20 38.83
#